data_AF-A0A0M9EDM0-F1
#
_entry.id   AF-A0A0M9EDM0-F1
#
_cell.length_a   1.000
_cell.length_b   1.000
_cell.length_c   1.000
_cell.angle_alpha   90.00
_cell.angle_beta   90.00
_cell.angle_gamma   90.00
#
_symmetry.space_group_name_H-M   'P 1'
#
loop_
_entity.id
_entity.type
_entity.pdbx_description
1 polymer ?
#
loop_
_entity_poly.entity_id
_entity_poly.type
_entity_poly.pdbx_seq_one_letter_code
_entity_poly.pdbx_strand_id
1 'polypeptide(L)'
;MKIKFQKLGALLQGEFELGKLTIICGKNNTGKTYATYALFGFLLFFHETFSIKIPKKYVEELLSDGSTDLNIKEFVQNAPNILHEVCQSYTNFLPIITKCGWIYTHLNSCCH
;
A
#
# COMPACT_ATOMS: atom_id res chain seq x y z
N MET A 1 -3.77 4.20 11.19
CA MET A 1 -3.58 3.03 10.29
C MET A 1 -2.43 2.22 10.83
N LYS A 2 -2.60 0.91 10.98
CA LYS A 2 -1.60 0.00 11.53
C LYS A 2 -0.91 -0.77 10.41
N ILE A 3 0.41 -0.69 10.35
CA ILE A 3 1.24 -1.30 9.32
C ILE A 3 2.03 -2.43 9.94
N LYS A 4 1.95 -3.62 9.34
CA LYS A 4 2.75 -4.78 9.72
C LYS A 4 3.54 -5.25 8.51
N PHE A 5 4.80 -5.58 8.71
CA PHE A 5 5.65 -6.13 7.67
C PHE A 5 6.49 -7.29 8.20
N GLN A 6 6.86 -8.18 7.30
CA GLN A 6 7.76 -9.30 7.54
C GLN A 6 8.71 -9.42 6.36
N LYS A 7 9.96 -9.78 6.63
CA LYS A 7 11.02 -10.02 5.63
C LYS A 7 11.22 -8.83 4.67
N LEU A 8 11.33 -7.63 5.23
CA LEU A 8 11.50 -6.39 4.49
C LEU A 8 12.97 -5.92 4.55
N GLY A 9 13.79 -6.42 3.63
CA GLY A 9 15.23 -6.14 3.61
C GLY A 9 15.91 -6.62 4.91
N ALA A 10 16.63 -5.71 5.60
CA ALA A 10 17.25 -6.01 6.89
C ALA A 10 16.26 -6.17 8.07
N LEU A 11 14.98 -5.85 7.86
CA LEU A 11 13.94 -5.98 8.88
C LEU A 11 13.25 -7.34 8.78
N LEU A 12 13.48 -8.20 9.77
CA LEU A 12 12.84 -9.52 9.84
C LEU A 12 11.32 -9.41 10.04
N GLN A 13 10.89 -8.51 10.92
CA GLN A 13 9.48 -8.20 11.17
C GLN A 13 9.35 -6.86 11.89
N GLY A 14 8.16 -6.26 11.85
CA GLY A 14 7.84 -5.08 12.63
C GLY A 14 6.41 -4.62 12.45
N GLU A 15 5.98 -3.76 13.38
CA GLU A 15 4.68 -3.12 13.38
C GLU A 15 4.86 -1.67 13.80
N PHE A 16 4.15 -0.76 13.13
CA PHE A 16 4.01 0.62 13.59
C PHE A 16 2.64 1.16 13.21
N GLU A 17 2.24 2.22 13.91
CA GLU A 17 0.97 2.90 13.67
C GLU A 17 1.23 4.32 13.19
N LEU A 18 0.51 4.71 12.14
CA LEU A 18 0.56 6.07 11.60
C LEU A 18 -0.33 7.01 12.41
N GLY A 19 0.30 8.02 13.00
CA GLY A 19 -0.36 9.18 13.61
C GLY A 19 -0.39 10.40 12.67
N LYS A 20 -0.83 11.55 13.20
CA LYS A 20 -0.87 12.83 12.46
C LYS A 20 0.52 13.26 11.95
N LEU A 21 1.54 13.03 12.77
CA LEU A 21 2.95 13.14 12.42
C LEU A 21 3.61 11.85 12.92
N THR A 22 4.32 11.16 12.03
CA THR A 22 5.03 9.92 12.35
C THR A 22 6.51 10.12 12.02
N ILE A 23 7.37 9.93 13.01
CA ILE A 23 8.82 10.07 12.85
C ILE A 23 9.47 8.70 13.05
N ILE A 24 10.22 8.23 12.06
CA ILE A 24 10.98 6.97 12.13
C ILE A 24 12.46 7.32 12.37
N CYS A 25 12.96 7.04 13.58
CA CYS A 25 14.33 7.34 14.01
C CYS A 25 15.13 6.05 14.30
N GLY A 26 16.47 6.16 14.31
CA GLY A 26 17.36 5.03 14.57
C GLY A 26 18.71 5.16 13.86
N LYS A 27 19.64 4.22 14.12
CA LYS A 27 20.98 4.21 13.51
C LYS A 27 20.92 4.01 11.99
N ASN A 28 21.96 4.41 11.28
CA ASN A 28 22.05 4.16 9.85
C ASN A 28 21.99 2.66 9.56
N ASN A 29 21.40 2.31 8.42
CA ASN A 29 21.27 0.93 7.94
C ASN A 29 20.38 -0.01 8.80
N THR A 30 19.56 0.51 9.72
CA THR A 30 18.65 -0.31 10.56
C THR A 30 17.25 -0.47 9.97
N GLY A 31 17.09 -0.36 8.66
CA GLY A 31 15.80 -0.59 8.00
C GLY A 31 14.84 0.61 7.89
N LYS A 32 15.22 1.80 8.38
CA LYS A 32 14.36 3.01 8.28
C LYS A 32 13.97 3.32 6.85
N THR A 33 14.93 3.28 5.93
CA THR A 33 14.73 3.47 4.50
C THR A 33 13.75 2.42 3.96
N TYR A 34 13.98 1.14 4.26
CA TYR A 34 13.10 0.06 3.82
C TYR A 34 11.66 0.23 4.32
N ALA A 35 11.47 0.51 5.60
CA ALA A 35 10.14 0.74 6.18
C ALA A 35 9.44 1.95 5.52
N THR A 36 10.17 3.05 5.31
CA THR A 36 9.61 4.28 4.73
C THR A 36 9.26 4.10 3.26
N TYR A 37 10.14 3.49 2.46
CA TYR A 37 9.88 3.23 1.04
C TYR A 37 8.77 2.20 0.83
N ALA A 38 8.73 1.13 1.64
CA ALA A 38 7.66 0.15 1.57
C ALA A 38 6.31 0.78 1.90
N LEU A 39 6.25 1.61 2.94
CA LEU A 39 5.04 2.35 3.29
C LEU A 39 4.62 3.33 2.20
N PHE A 40 5.54 4.19 1.76
CA PHE A 40 5.25 5.20 0.75
C PHE A 40 4.80 4.55 -0.56
N GLY A 41 5.51 3.51 -1.01
CA GLY A 41 5.13 2.75 -2.18
C GLY A 41 3.77 2.07 -2.04
N PHE A 42 3.40 1.59 -0.84
CA PHE A 42 2.08 1.01 -0.60
C PHE A 42 0.99 2.07 -0.73
N LEU A 43 1.19 3.25 -0.15
CA LEU A 43 0.22 4.35 -0.22
C LEU A 43 0.03 4.83 -1.67
N LEU A 44 1.12 4.96 -2.43
CA LEU A 44 1.07 5.31 -3.84
C LEU A 44 0.36 4.22 -4.67
N PHE A 45 0.77 2.96 -4.49
CA PHE A 45 0.15 1.82 -5.18
C PHE A 45 -1.33 1.73 -4.86
N PHE A 46 -1.73 1.88 -3.60
CA PHE A 46 -3.12 1.89 -3.20
C PHE A 46 -3.88 3.02 -3.88
N HIS A 47 -3.34 4.24 -3.87
CA HIS A 47 -3.97 5.38 -4.52
C HIS A 47 -4.18 5.16 -6.04
N GLU A 48 -3.20 4.57 -6.73
CA GLU A 48 -3.26 4.36 -8.18
C GLU A 48 -4.10 3.14 -8.59
N THR A 49 -4.13 2.09 -7.78
CA THR A 49 -4.79 0.83 -8.12
C THR A 49 -6.16 0.66 -7.47
N PHE A 50 -6.53 1.54 -6.55
CA PHE A 50 -7.82 1.48 -5.87
C PHE A 50 -8.97 1.52 -6.88
N SER A 51 -9.75 0.45 -6.88
CA SER A 51 -10.90 0.27 -7.74
C SER A 51 -11.99 -0.46 -6.97
N ILE A 52 -13.23 -0.03 -7.18
CA ILE A 52 -14.41 -0.66 -6.60
C ILE A 52 -15.14 -1.35 -7.75
N LYS A 53 -15.40 -2.66 -7.59
CA LYS A 53 -16.21 -3.40 -8.55
C LYS A 53 -17.67 -2.98 -8.37
N ILE A 54 -18.24 -2.39 -9.41
CA ILE A 54 -19.66 -2.04 -9.45
C ILE A 54 -20.47 -3.28 -9.87
N PRO A 55 -21.44 -3.75 -9.07
CA PRO A 55 -22.33 -4.84 -9.45
C PRO A 55 -23.06 -4.55 -10.76
N LYS A 56 -23.23 -5.57 -11.61
CA LYS A 56 -23.90 -5.44 -12.91
C LYS A 56 -25.28 -4.80 -12.83
N LYS A 57 -26.02 -5.08 -11.75
CA LYS A 57 -27.34 -4.51 -11.48
C LYS A 57 -27.36 -2.98 -11.64
N TYR A 58 -26.39 -2.27 -11.05
CA TYR A 58 -26.33 -0.81 -11.14
C TYR A 58 -26.02 -0.31 -12.55
N VAL A 59 -25.24 -1.09 -13.32
CA VAL A 59 -24.96 -0.78 -14.72
C VAL A 59 -26.23 -0.98 -15.58
N GLU A 60 -26.97 -2.05 -15.33
CA GLU A 60 -28.23 -2.35 -16.02
C GLU A 60 -29.30 -1.30 -15.73
N GLU A 61 -29.47 -0.89 -14.46
CA GLU A 61 -30.38 0.20 -14.06
C GLU A 61 -30.01 1.53 -14.72
N LEU A 62 -28.72 1.88 -14.77
CA LEU A 62 -28.25 3.09 -15.43
C LEU A 62 -28.58 3.08 -16.93
N LEU A 63 -28.45 1.93 -17.59
CA LEU A 63 -28.74 1.78 -19.02
C LEU A 63 -30.25 1.81 -19.32
N SER A 64 -31.11 1.32 -18.40
CA SER A 64 -32.56 1.32 -18.59
C SER A 64 -33.22 2.65 -18.21
N ASP A 65 -32.83 3.20 -17.07
CA ASP A 65 -33.55 4.30 -16.40
C ASP A 65 -32.84 5.66 -16.60
N GLY A 66 -31.66 5.64 -17.21
CA GLY A 66 -30.83 6.83 -17.48
C GLY A 66 -30.14 7.40 -16.23
N SER A 67 -30.43 6.86 -15.05
CA SER A 67 -29.82 7.24 -13.77
C SER A 67 -29.88 6.07 -12.79
N THR A 68 -28.98 6.05 -11.81
CA THR A 68 -28.98 5.05 -10.72
C THR A 68 -28.40 5.68 -9.45
N ASP A 69 -28.85 5.21 -8.29
CA ASP A 69 -28.39 5.65 -6.98
C ASP A 69 -27.48 4.60 -6.35
N LEU A 70 -26.20 4.94 -6.17
CA LEU A 70 -25.21 4.06 -5.56
C LEU A 70 -25.17 4.26 -4.04
N ASN A 71 -25.58 3.25 -3.29
CA ASN A 71 -25.45 3.26 -1.84
C ASN A 71 -23.99 2.97 -1.43
N ILE A 72 -23.25 4.03 -1.10
CA ILE A 72 -21.83 3.95 -0.69
C ILE A 72 -21.61 2.98 0.48
N LYS A 73 -22.59 2.81 1.38
CA LYS A 73 -22.47 1.92 2.55
C LYS A 73 -22.24 0.46 2.15
N GLU A 74 -22.80 0.01 1.03
CA GLU A 74 -22.63 -1.36 0.51
C GLU A 74 -21.18 -1.62 0.08
N PHE A 75 -20.51 -0.60 -0.44
CA PHE A 75 -19.11 -0.69 -0.86
C PHE A 75 -18.15 -0.55 0.31
N VAL A 76 -18.47 0.30 1.29
CA VAL A 76 -17.65 0.47 2.50
C VAL A 76 -17.58 -0.83 3.32
N GLN A 77 -18.65 -1.62 3.34
CA GLN A 77 -18.63 -2.94 4.00
C GLN A 77 -17.58 -3.89 3.41
N ASN A 78 -17.23 -3.72 2.13
CA ASN A 78 -16.20 -4.50 1.45
C ASN A 78 -14.78 -3.91 1.58
N ALA A 79 -14.62 -2.75 2.23
CA ALA A 79 -13.31 -2.11 2.40
C ALA A 79 -12.22 -3.04 3.01
N PRO A 80 -12.51 -3.92 3.99
CA PRO A 80 -11.52 -4.86 4.49
C PRO A 80 -11.00 -5.83 3.43
N ASN A 81 -11.88 -6.31 2.56
CA ASN A 81 -11.51 -7.23 1.47
C ASN A 81 -10.68 -6.50 0.41
N ILE A 82 -11.06 -5.28 0.03
CA ILE A 82 -10.28 -4.46 -0.89
C ILE A 82 -8.88 -4.20 -0.34
N LEU A 83 -8.77 -3.82 0.94
CA LEU A 83 -7.49 -3.62 1.60
C LEU A 83 -6.64 -4.90 1.61
N HIS A 84 -7.27 -6.06 1.83
CA HIS A 84 -6.60 -7.35 1.79
C HIS A 84 -6.05 -7.67 0.39
N GLU A 85 -6.86 -7.51 -0.66
CA GLU A 85 -6.46 -7.71 -2.05
C GLU A 85 -5.28 -6.80 -2.44
N VAL A 86 -5.37 -5.50 -2.11
CA VAL A 86 -4.28 -4.55 -2.36
C VAL A 86 -3.01 -4.96 -1.61
N CYS A 87 -3.09 -5.38 -0.35
CA CYS A 87 -1.92 -5.84 0.41
C CYS A 87 -1.24 -7.04 -0.28
N GLN A 88 -2.04 -8.00 -0.77
CA GLN A 88 -1.50 -9.15 -1.50
C GLN A 88 -0.85 -8.72 -2.83
N SER A 89 -1.53 -7.91 -3.62
CA SER A 89 -1.02 -7.40 -4.90
C SER A 89 0.28 -6.60 -4.70
N TYR A 90 0.31 -5.73 -3.70
CA TYR A 90 1.49 -4.92 -3.41
C TYR A 90 2.67 -5.78 -2.92
N THR A 91 2.42 -6.84 -2.15
CA THR A 91 3.48 -7.77 -1.72
C THR A 91 4.21 -8.39 -2.90
N ASN A 92 3.52 -8.67 -4.00
CA ASN A 92 4.13 -9.17 -5.23
C ASN A 92 4.93 -8.10 -5.98
N PHE A 93 4.57 -6.82 -5.82
CA PHE A 93 5.25 -5.69 -6.45
C PHE A 93 6.44 -5.16 -5.62
N LEU A 94 6.44 -5.39 -4.31
CA LEU A 94 7.44 -4.92 -3.36
C LEU A 94 8.89 -5.30 -3.73
N PRO A 95 9.21 -6.51 -4.25
CA PRO A 95 10.55 -6.82 -4.74
C PRO A 95 11.03 -5.92 -5.89
N ILE A 96 10.12 -5.42 -6.74
CA ILE A 96 10.46 -4.55 -7.88
C ILE A 96 10.90 -3.18 -7.37
N ILE A 97 10.14 -2.60 -6.43
CA ILE A 97 10.45 -1.31 -5.81
C ILE A 97 11.73 -1.40 -4.99
N THR A 98 11.88 -2.46 -4.19
CA THR A 98 13.05 -2.61 -3.32
C THR A 98 14.32 -2.91 -4.09
N LYS A 99 14.28 -3.65 -5.23
CA LYS A 99 15.46 -3.87 -6.08
C LYS A 99 16.06 -2.56 -6.64
N CYS A 100 15.25 -1.58 -7.01
CA CYS A 100 15.77 -0.28 -7.46
C CYS A 100 16.32 0.56 -6.29
N GLY A 101 15.73 0.46 -5.09
CA GLY A 101 16.22 1.14 -3.89
C GLY A 101 17.55 0.58 -3.35
N TRP A 102 17.82 -0.71 -3.54
CA TRP A 102 19.11 -1.35 -3.20
C TRP A 102 20.28 -0.76 -4.01
N ILE A 103 20.08 -0.45 -5.29
CA ILE A 103 21.11 0.17 -6.15
C ILE A 103 21.50 1.55 -5.61
N TYR A 104 20.53 2.38 -5.24
CA TYR A 104 20.79 3.72 -4.70
C TYR A 104 21.41 3.72 -3.30
N THR A 105 21.05 2.75 -2.44
CA THR A 105 21.60 2.67 -1.08
C THR A 105 23.01 2.09 -1.05
N HIS A 106 23.37 1.15 -1.94
CA HIS A 106 24.74 0.66 -2.04
C HIS A 106 25.71 1.62 -2.73
N LEU A 107 25.26 2.43 -3.70
CA LEU A 107 26.10 3.48 -4.30
C LEU A 107 26.56 4.53 -3.27
N ASN A 108 25.69 4.91 -2.31
CA ASN A 108 26.06 5.87 -1.27
C ASN A 108 26.78 5.25 -0.05
N SER A 109 26.87 3.92 0.03
CA SER A 109 27.59 3.22 1.11
C SER A 109 29.06 2.94 0.78
N CYS A 110 29.46 3.05 -0.49
CA CYS A 110 30.84 2.88 -0.96
C CYS A 110 31.62 4.21 -1.08
N CYS A 111 31.01 5.34 -0.72
CA CYS A 111 31.68 6.63 -0.66
C CYS A 111 31.90 7.08 0.79
N HIS A 112 32.70 6.32 1.53
CA HIS A 112 33.48 6.82 2.67
C HIS A 112 34.77 6.02 2.82
#